data_AF-A0A7X7ATC3-F1
#
_entry.id   AF-A0A7X7ATC3-F1
#
_cell.length_a   1.000
_cell.length_b   1.000
_cell.length_c   1.000
_cell.angle_alpha   90.00
_cell.angle_beta   90.00
_cell.angle_gamma   90.00
#
_symmetry.space_group_name_H-M   'P 1'
#
loop_
_entity.id
_entity.type
_entity.pdbx_description
1 polymer ?
#
loop_
_entity_poly.entity_id
_entity_poly.type
_entity_poly.pdbx_seq_one_letter_code
_entity_poly.pdbx_strand_id
1 'polypeptide(L)'
;MSYDEYYDMYKKAQLTGKYHLFIFDIVNSRLYKQEIEYIEETSMLLFLDVYKRIKNLEEEKNITILHNIKNKDEPFANEPFKFGDLYGFTIIRGSVSSSEIYNIVEEEKERYNIYWAFHQKDGFYETDNYSEGNKKYYRGYCIAQLETLSKEKNIKLMRNNYEK
;
A
#
# COMPACT_ATOMS: atom_id res chain seq x y z
N MET A 1 -13.66 19.52 -2.28
CA MET A 1 -14.34 18.22 -2.27
C MET A 1 -14.73 17.92 -0.85
N SER A 2 -15.99 17.59 -0.61
CA SER A 2 -16.45 17.15 0.71
C SER A 2 -15.94 15.74 1.01
N TYR A 3 -16.05 15.33 2.28
CA TYR A 3 -15.74 13.94 2.67
C TYR A 3 -16.65 12.93 1.95
N ASP A 4 -17.92 13.26 1.78
CA ASP A 4 -18.89 12.37 1.13
C ASP A 4 -18.58 12.17 -0.35
N GLU A 5 -18.27 13.25 -1.07
CA GLU A 5 -17.84 13.18 -2.48
C GLU A 5 -16.59 12.29 -2.63
N TYR A 6 -15.63 12.46 -1.72
CA TYR A 6 -14.42 11.66 -1.68
C TYR A 6 -14.71 10.17 -1.42
N TYR A 7 -15.57 9.88 -0.45
CA TYR A 7 -15.91 8.51 -0.07
C TYR A 7 -16.71 7.80 -1.17
N ASP A 8 -17.55 8.53 -1.91
CA ASP A 8 -18.24 8.02 -3.09
C ASP A 8 -17.27 7.71 -4.23
N MET A 9 -16.26 8.56 -4.44
CA MET A 9 -15.17 8.26 -5.38
C MET A 9 -14.39 7.01 -4.97
N TYR A 10 -14.09 6.84 -3.67
CA TYR A 10 -13.45 5.64 -3.15
C TYR A 10 -14.29 4.39 -3.43
N LYS A 11 -15.58 4.39 -3.09
CA LYS A 11 -16.50 3.26 -3.33
C LYS A 11 -16.58 2.89 -4.80
N LYS A 12 -16.73 3.90 -5.66
CA LYS A 12 -16.76 3.72 -7.12
C LYS A 12 -15.45 3.10 -7.60
N ALA A 13 -14.31 3.62 -7.15
CA ALA A 13 -13.01 3.10 -7.51
C ALA A 13 -12.82 1.64 -7.05
N GLN A 14 -13.39 1.23 -5.91
CA GLN A 14 -13.32 -0.19 -5.51
C GLN A 14 -14.00 -1.12 -6.52
N LEU A 15 -14.98 -0.61 -7.28
CA LEU A 15 -15.68 -1.36 -8.32
C LEU A 15 -15.01 -1.23 -9.69
N THR A 16 -14.50 -0.04 -10.06
CA THR A 16 -14.06 0.26 -11.45
C THR A 16 -12.62 0.72 -11.59
N GLY A 17 -11.89 0.91 -10.49
CA GLY A 17 -10.51 1.36 -10.49
C GLY A 17 -9.61 0.43 -11.30
N LYS A 18 -8.66 1.01 -12.03
CA LYS A 18 -7.75 0.28 -12.93
C LYS A 18 -6.52 -0.24 -12.21
N TYR A 19 -6.14 0.44 -11.14
CA TYR A 19 -4.88 0.21 -10.44
C TYR A 19 -5.19 -0.32 -9.04
N HIS A 20 -4.38 -1.26 -8.59
CA HIS A 20 -4.53 -1.94 -7.31
C HIS A 20 -3.32 -1.62 -6.44
N LEU A 21 -3.57 -0.80 -5.43
CA LEU A 21 -2.57 -0.29 -4.51
C LEU A 21 -2.51 -1.20 -3.28
N PHE A 22 -1.31 -1.54 -2.85
CA PHE A 22 -1.01 -2.24 -1.60
C PHE A 22 -0.22 -1.31 -0.69
N ILE A 23 -0.61 -1.24 0.58
CA ILE A 23 0.10 -0.49 1.60
C ILE A 23 0.45 -1.37 2.80
N PHE A 24 1.57 -1.02 3.43
CA PHE A 24 2.15 -1.70 4.59
C PHE A 24 2.73 -0.65 5.53
N ASP A 25 2.11 -0.46 6.69
CA ASP A 25 2.48 0.54 7.70
C ASP A 25 3.04 -0.18 8.93
N ILE A 26 4.24 0.19 9.39
CA ILE A 26 4.89 -0.50 10.51
C ILE A 26 4.09 -0.28 11.79
N VAL A 27 3.62 -1.37 12.40
CA VAL A 27 2.86 -1.32 13.64
C VAL A 27 3.75 -0.78 14.76
N ASN A 28 3.29 0.28 15.43
CA ASN A 28 3.98 0.89 16.57
C ASN A 28 5.44 1.31 16.27
N SER A 29 5.75 1.76 15.05
CA SER A 29 7.08 2.26 14.62
C SER A 29 7.77 3.14 15.67
N ARG A 30 7.01 4.02 16.35
CA ARG A 30 7.48 4.92 17.42
C ARG A 30 8.07 4.25 18.65
N LEU A 31 7.83 2.96 18.87
CA LEU A 31 8.42 2.20 19.98
C LEU A 31 9.85 1.77 19.67
N TYR A 32 10.22 1.67 18.39
CA TYR A 32 11.53 1.20 17.95
C TYR A 32 12.55 2.32 17.77
N LYS A 33 12.51 3.37 18.61
CA LYS A 33 13.36 4.56 18.42
C LYS A 33 14.86 4.28 18.30
N GLN A 34 15.34 3.23 18.97
CA GLN A 34 16.76 2.84 18.97
C GLN A 34 17.15 2.01 17.74
N GLU A 35 16.18 1.42 17.04
CA GLU A 35 16.37 0.51 15.90
C GLU A 35 15.72 1.06 14.62
N ILE A 36 15.24 2.31 14.63
CA ILE A 36 14.40 2.84 13.55
C ILE A 36 15.12 2.85 12.20
N GLU A 37 16.42 3.16 12.19
CA GLU A 37 17.24 3.14 10.97
C GLU A 37 17.33 1.72 10.40
N TYR A 38 17.66 0.73 11.25
CA TYR A 38 17.70 -0.68 10.86
C TYR A 38 16.35 -1.18 10.33
N ILE A 39 15.26 -0.84 11.01
CA ILE A 39 13.90 -1.20 10.60
C ILE A 39 13.55 -0.58 9.25
N GLU A 40 13.85 0.70 9.07
CA GLU A 40 13.54 1.41 7.83
C GLU A 40 14.33 0.88 6.64
N GLU A 41 15.63 0.60 6.81
CA GLU A 41 16.50 0.03 5.79
C GLU A 41 16.07 -1.39 5.43
N THR A 42 15.87 -2.24 6.43
CA THR A 42 15.48 -3.64 6.23
C THR A 42 14.09 -3.73 5.58
N SER A 43 13.16 -2.88 5.99
CA SER A 43 11.83 -2.81 5.35
C SER A 43 11.93 -2.30 3.91
N MET A 44 12.81 -1.34 3.62
CA MET A 44 13.00 -0.90 2.24
C MET A 44 13.58 -2.02 1.37
N LEU A 45 14.56 -2.77 1.87
CA LEU A 45 15.13 -3.93 1.17
C LEU A 45 14.08 -5.02 0.94
N LEU A 46 13.25 -5.32 1.95
CA LEU A 46 12.09 -6.21 1.84
C LEU A 46 11.20 -5.81 0.66
N PHE A 47 10.73 -4.57 0.61
CA PHE A 47 9.79 -4.15 -0.44
C PHE A 47 10.44 -4.04 -1.83
N LEU A 48 11.73 -3.72 -1.91
CA LEU A 48 12.48 -3.80 -3.16
C LEU A 48 12.54 -5.23 -3.69
N ASP A 49 12.74 -6.22 -2.84
CA ASP A 49 12.79 -7.62 -3.27
C ASP A 49 11.41 -8.20 -3.56
N VAL A 50 10.37 -7.82 -2.81
CA VAL A 50 8.97 -8.09 -3.18
C VAL A 50 8.69 -7.56 -4.59
N TYR A 51 9.08 -6.32 -4.88
CA TYR A 51 8.85 -5.70 -6.18
C TYR A 51 9.60 -6.43 -7.31
N LYS A 52 10.87 -6.82 -7.07
CA LYS A 52 11.63 -7.65 -8.02
C LYS A 52 10.98 -9.01 -8.25
N ARG A 53 10.45 -9.64 -7.20
CA ARG A 53 9.80 -10.94 -7.31
C ARG A 53 8.50 -10.86 -8.11
N ILE A 54 7.73 -9.79 -7.95
CA ILE A 54 6.57 -9.51 -8.80
C ILE A 54 7.01 -9.25 -10.25
N LYS A 55 8.15 -8.57 -10.46
CA LYS A 55 8.69 -8.37 -11.81
C LYS A 55 9.06 -9.70 -12.48
N ASN A 56 9.72 -10.60 -11.76
CA ASN A 56 10.03 -11.95 -12.26
C ASN A 56 8.75 -12.72 -12.60
N LEU A 57 7.71 -12.61 -11.77
CA LEU A 57 6.40 -13.22 -12.03
C LEU A 57 5.75 -12.68 -13.31
N GLU A 58 5.91 -11.39 -13.59
CA GLU A 58 5.45 -10.74 -14.82
C GLU A 58 6.15 -11.32 -16.06
N GLU A 59 7.46 -11.58 -15.96
CA GLU A 59 8.25 -12.21 -17.01
C GLU A 59 7.87 -13.68 -17.20
N GLU A 60 7.70 -14.44 -16.12
CA GLU A 60 7.30 -15.86 -16.13
C GLU A 60 5.91 -16.06 -16.73
N LYS A 61 4.94 -15.23 -16.34
CA LYS A 61 3.56 -15.30 -16.84
C LYS A 61 3.36 -14.59 -18.18
N ASN A 62 4.36 -13.82 -18.64
CA ASN A 62 4.28 -12.96 -19.83
C ASN A 62 3.04 -12.04 -19.83
N ILE A 63 2.77 -11.41 -18.68
CA ILE A 63 1.68 -10.45 -18.49
C ILE A 63 2.20 -9.21 -17.76
N THR A 64 1.64 -8.04 -18.04
CA THR A 64 1.97 -6.83 -17.26
C THR A 64 1.26 -6.86 -15.91
N ILE A 65 2.05 -6.89 -14.83
CA ILE A 65 1.60 -6.85 -13.45
C ILE A 65 1.91 -5.49 -12.85
N LEU A 66 3.15 -5.02 -12.94
CA LEU A 66 3.58 -3.79 -12.27
C LEU A 66 3.04 -2.56 -12.99
N HIS A 67 2.50 -1.62 -12.22
CA HIS A 67 2.06 -0.35 -12.76
C HIS A 67 3.25 0.61 -12.96
N ASN A 68 3.31 1.23 -14.13
CA ASN A 68 4.36 2.22 -14.44
C ASN A 68 3.77 3.63 -14.36
N ILE A 69 4.14 4.35 -13.30
CA ILE A 69 3.70 5.73 -13.07
C ILE A 69 4.47 6.64 -14.03
N LYS A 70 3.74 7.27 -14.95
CA LYS A 70 4.34 8.11 -16.01
C LYS A 70 4.81 9.48 -15.51
N ASN A 71 4.15 10.03 -14.48
CA ASN A 71 4.47 11.35 -13.96
C ASN A 71 5.42 11.22 -12.76
N LYS A 72 6.73 11.40 -13.01
CA LYS A 72 7.76 11.24 -11.97
C LYS A 72 7.81 12.38 -10.95
N ASP A 73 7.16 13.50 -11.24
CA ASP A 73 7.13 14.68 -10.37
C ASP A 73 6.03 14.58 -9.30
N GLU A 74 5.16 13.56 -9.37
CA GLU A 74 4.13 13.32 -8.36
C GLU A 74 4.71 12.67 -7.10
N PRO A 75 4.21 13.03 -5.91
CA PRO A 75 4.55 12.31 -4.69
C PRO A 75 4.20 10.82 -4.86
N PHE A 76 5.10 9.96 -4.38
CA PHE A 76 5.01 8.50 -4.49
C PHE A 76 5.22 7.93 -5.91
N ALA A 77 5.67 8.69 -6.90
CA ALA A 77 5.87 8.18 -8.26
C ALA A 77 6.94 7.06 -8.39
N ASN A 78 7.83 6.94 -7.40
CA ASN A 78 8.79 5.84 -7.34
C ASN A 78 8.12 4.60 -6.73
N GLU A 79 8.22 3.46 -7.42
CA GLU A 79 7.68 2.18 -6.99
C GLU A 79 8.81 1.18 -6.71
N PRO A 80 8.80 0.46 -5.57
CA PRO A 80 7.92 0.67 -4.42
C PRO A 80 8.18 2.03 -3.75
N PHE A 81 7.15 2.61 -3.13
CA PHE A 81 7.26 3.88 -2.43
C PHE A 81 7.44 3.71 -0.92
N LYS A 82 8.01 4.74 -0.28
CA LYS A 82 8.10 4.91 1.17
C LYS A 82 7.59 6.31 1.55
N PHE A 83 6.84 6.41 2.64
CA PHE A 83 6.40 7.66 3.28
C PHE A 83 6.39 7.52 4.79
N GLY A 84 7.46 8.00 5.45
CA GLY A 84 7.65 7.69 6.87
C GLY A 84 7.82 6.19 7.09
N ASP A 85 6.95 5.60 7.90
CA ASP A 85 6.85 4.17 8.21
C ASP A 85 5.85 3.40 7.31
N LEU A 86 5.27 4.08 6.32
CA LEU A 86 4.38 3.51 5.31
C LEU A 86 5.15 3.13 4.06
N TYR A 87 4.93 1.91 3.59
CA TYR A 87 5.45 1.37 2.35
C TYR A 87 4.30 0.96 1.44
N GLY A 88 4.54 0.90 0.13
CA GLY A 88 3.55 0.35 -0.76
C GLY A 88 4.03 0.23 -2.19
N PHE A 89 3.16 -0.37 -3.00
CA PHE A 89 3.36 -0.49 -4.44
C PHE A 89 2.03 -0.68 -5.16
N THR A 90 2.06 -0.51 -6.47
CA THR A 90 0.88 -0.64 -7.32
C THR A 90 1.04 -1.72 -8.39
N ILE A 91 -0.01 -2.53 -8.58
CA ILE A 91 -0.14 -3.44 -9.71
C ILE A 91 -1.35 -3.04 -10.59
N ILE A 92 -1.40 -3.59 -11.80
CA ILE A 92 -2.58 -3.53 -12.65
C ILE A 92 -3.67 -4.42 -12.05
N ARG A 93 -4.89 -3.89 -11.90
CA ARG A 93 -6.00 -4.65 -11.31
C ARG A 93 -6.24 -5.97 -12.04
N GLY A 94 -6.37 -7.04 -11.26
CA GLY A 94 -6.68 -8.37 -11.77
C GLY A 94 -5.52 -9.09 -12.43
N SER A 95 -4.32 -8.49 -12.47
CA SER A 95 -3.10 -9.16 -12.95
C SER A 95 -2.62 -10.25 -11.99
N VAL A 96 -2.77 -10.01 -10.69
CA VAL A 96 -2.43 -10.92 -9.59
C VAL A 96 -3.44 -10.75 -8.46
N SER A 97 -3.72 -11.81 -7.71
CA SER A 97 -4.64 -11.76 -6.56
C SER A 97 -3.98 -11.11 -5.34
N SER A 98 -4.76 -10.44 -4.47
CA SER A 98 -4.22 -9.87 -3.22
C SER A 98 -3.57 -10.93 -2.34
N SER A 99 -4.12 -12.15 -2.29
CA SER A 99 -3.55 -13.27 -1.53
C SER A 99 -2.17 -13.66 -2.02
N GLU A 100 -1.95 -13.69 -3.34
CA GLU A 100 -0.64 -14.02 -3.91
C GLU A 100 0.39 -12.93 -3.60
N ILE A 101 -0.01 -11.65 -3.63
CA ILE A 101 0.85 -10.53 -3.20
C ILE A 101 1.20 -10.63 -1.72
N TYR A 102 0.22 -10.88 -0.84
CA TYR A 102 0.48 -11.00 0.59
C TYR A 102 1.36 -12.20 0.94
N ASN A 103 1.21 -13.33 0.22
CA ASN A 103 2.09 -14.48 0.39
C ASN A 103 3.53 -14.14 0.00
N ILE A 104 3.74 -13.44 -1.13
CA ILE A 104 5.08 -12.96 -1.51
C ILE A 104 5.68 -12.09 -0.39
N VAL A 105 4.91 -11.14 0.15
CA VAL A 105 5.40 -10.28 1.23
C VAL A 105 5.78 -11.08 2.48
N GLU A 106 4.96 -12.05 2.88
CA GLU A 106 5.25 -12.86 4.07
C GLU A 106 6.48 -13.75 3.88
N GLU A 107 6.62 -14.40 2.72
CA GLU A 107 7.80 -15.21 2.41
C GLU A 107 9.09 -14.39 2.39
N GLU A 108 9.04 -13.17 1.85
CA GLU A 108 10.19 -12.26 1.86
C GLU A 108 10.47 -11.76 3.28
N LYS A 109 9.44 -11.48 4.08
CA LYS A 109 9.57 -11.09 5.48
C LYS A 109 10.22 -12.19 6.32
N GLU A 110 9.82 -13.45 6.10
CA GLU A 110 10.45 -14.64 6.70
C GLU A 110 11.93 -14.75 6.30
N ARG A 111 12.25 -14.55 5.01
CA ARG A 111 13.65 -14.57 4.53
C ARG A 111 14.53 -13.53 5.20
N TYR A 112 14.00 -12.33 5.44
CA TYR A 112 14.70 -11.26 6.14
C TYR A 112 14.68 -11.40 7.66
N ASN A 113 14.00 -12.41 8.21
CA ASN A 113 13.81 -12.61 9.66
C ASN A 113 13.25 -11.35 10.36
N ILE A 114 12.30 -10.68 9.71
CA ILE A 114 11.69 -9.45 10.21
C ILE A 114 10.68 -9.77 11.31
N TYR A 115 10.93 -9.25 12.51
CA TYR A 115 10.10 -9.52 13.69
C TYR A 115 8.99 -8.47 13.92
N TRP A 116 9.05 -7.30 13.26
CA TRP A 116 7.98 -6.30 13.36
C TRP A 116 6.78 -6.64 12.47
N ALA A 117 5.62 -6.13 12.86
CA ALA A 117 4.37 -6.34 12.15
C ALA A 117 4.04 -5.14 11.24
N PHE A 118 3.21 -5.38 10.23
CA PHE A 118 2.67 -4.35 9.36
C PHE A 118 1.13 -4.31 9.47
N HIS A 119 0.56 -3.11 9.58
CA HIS A 119 -0.80 -2.85 9.16
C HIS A 119 -0.84 -2.89 7.63
N GLN A 120 -1.54 -3.88 7.09
CA GLN A 120 -1.66 -4.05 5.64
C GLN A 120 -3.08 -3.79 5.16
N LYS A 121 -3.19 -3.13 4.00
CA LYS A 121 -4.46 -2.90 3.32
C LYS A 121 -4.21 -2.71 1.84
N ASP A 122 -5.20 -3.10 1.04
CA ASP A 122 -5.21 -2.89 -0.39
C ASP A 122 -6.52 -2.24 -0.84
N GLY A 123 -6.47 -1.63 -2.03
CA GLY A 123 -7.64 -1.06 -2.66
C GLY A 123 -7.35 -0.51 -4.05
N PHE A 124 -8.41 -0.07 -4.71
CA PHE A 124 -8.33 0.33 -6.11
C PHE A 124 -8.41 1.85 -6.30
N TYR A 125 -7.73 2.36 -7.33
CA TYR A 125 -7.78 3.75 -7.75
C TYR A 125 -7.77 3.91 -9.27
N GLU A 126 -8.01 5.14 -9.76
CA GLU A 126 -8.30 5.42 -11.17
C GLU A 126 -7.22 6.26 -11.87
N THR A 127 -6.51 7.15 -11.16
CA THR A 127 -5.53 8.05 -11.77
C THR A 127 -4.32 8.33 -10.87
N ASP A 128 -3.15 8.48 -11.49
CA ASP A 128 -1.93 8.99 -10.84
C ASP A 128 -1.78 10.50 -10.97
N ASN A 129 -2.68 11.19 -11.69
CA ASN A 129 -2.57 12.62 -11.94
C ASN A 129 -3.44 13.39 -10.94
N TYR A 130 -2.80 14.16 -10.05
CA TYR A 130 -3.53 14.92 -9.03
C TYR A 130 -4.55 15.91 -9.64
N SER A 131 -4.24 16.49 -10.81
CA SER A 131 -5.14 17.42 -11.49
C SER A 131 -6.46 16.78 -11.97
N GLU A 132 -6.51 15.45 -12.08
CA GLU A 132 -7.74 14.70 -12.37
C GLU A 132 -8.47 14.23 -11.11
N GLY A 133 -7.92 14.50 -9.93
CA GLY A 133 -8.40 13.98 -8.64
C GLY A 133 -9.82 14.42 -8.28
N ASN A 134 -10.35 15.48 -8.89
CA ASN A 134 -11.74 15.90 -8.74
C ASN A 134 -12.74 15.12 -9.60
N LYS A 135 -12.27 14.29 -10.52
CA LYS A 135 -13.09 13.50 -11.45
C LYS A 135 -12.84 12.00 -11.34
N LYS A 136 -11.60 11.63 -11.03
CA LYS A 136 -11.13 10.24 -10.89
C LYS A 136 -10.48 10.06 -9.54
N TYR A 137 -10.66 8.90 -8.92
CA TYR A 137 -10.06 8.62 -7.62
C TYR A 137 -8.52 8.54 -7.74
N TYR A 138 -7.86 9.57 -7.19
CA TYR A 138 -6.42 9.76 -7.28
C TYR A 138 -5.66 8.83 -6.33
N ARG A 139 -4.44 8.42 -6.71
CA ARG A 139 -3.58 7.52 -5.94
C ARG A 139 -3.31 8.01 -4.51
N GLY A 140 -2.97 9.28 -4.32
CA GLY A 140 -2.68 9.84 -2.99
C GLY A 140 -3.90 9.82 -2.07
N TYR A 141 -5.10 9.99 -2.62
CA TYR A 141 -6.35 9.80 -1.89
C TYR A 141 -6.50 8.33 -1.47
N CYS A 142 -6.27 7.40 -2.39
CA CYS A 142 -6.28 5.98 -2.07
C CYS A 142 -5.33 5.64 -0.92
N ILE A 143 -4.08 6.11 -0.95
CA ILE A 143 -3.10 5.90 0.13
C ILE A 143 -3.65 6.33 1.48
N ALA A 144 -4.14 7.57 1.60
CA ALA A 144 -4.67 8.11 2.86
C ALA A 144 -5.89 7.33 3.38
N GLN A 145 -6.81 6.93 2.49
CA GLN A 145 -7.97 6.13 2.87
C GLN A 145 -7.55 4.73 3.37
N LEU A 146 -6.64 4.07 2.65
CA LEU A 146 -6.18 2.73 3.03
C LEU A 146 -5.43 2.76 4.36
N GLU A 147 -4.62 3.79 4.61
CA GLU A 147 -3.91 3.95 5.88
C GLU A 147 -4.89 4.08 7.06
N THR A 148 -5.97 4.86 6.88
CA THR A 148 -7.04 4.98 7.87
C THR A 148 -7.69 3.61 8.12
N LEU A 149 -8.07 2.92 7.04
CA LEU A 149 -8.75 1.61 7.12
C LEU A 149 -7.87 0.49 7.68
N SER A 150 -6.55 0.54 7.48
CA SER A 150 -5.61 -0.47 8.01
C SER A 150 -5.51 -0.40 9.53
N LYS A 151 -5.70 0.80 10.11
CA LYS A 151 -5.61 1.09 11.55
C LYS A 151 -6.97 0.97 12.27
N GLU A 152 -8.10 0.98 11.58
CA GLU A 152 -9.45 0.96 12.16
C GLU A 152 -9.77 -0.25 13.06
N LYS A 153 -9.19 -1.45 12.80
CA LYS A 153 -9.37 -2.62 13.67
C LYS A 153 -8.84 -2.38 15.09
N ASN A 154 -7.77 -1.59 15.24
CA ASN A 154 -7.18 -1.26 16.54
C ASN A 154 -7.97 -0.17 17.27
N ILE A 155 -8.62 0.75 16.55
CA ILE A 155 -9.40 1.85 17.14
C ILE A 155 -10.69 1.32 17.80
N LYS A 156 -11.37 0.34 17.18
CA LYS A 156 -12.56 -0.29 17.78
C LYS A 156 -12.23 -1.11 19.04
N LEU A 157 -11.09 -1.80 19.05
CA LEU A 157 -10.63 -2.54 20.23
C LEU A 157 -10.26 -1.61 21.40
N MET A 158 -9.62 -0.48 21.11
CA MET A 158 -9.33 0.53 22.14
C MET A 158 -10.60 1.15 22.72
N ARG A 159 -11.58 1.54 21.90
CA ARG A 159 -12.85 2.13 22.37
C ARG A 159 -13.63 1.20 23.30
N ASN A 160 -13.71 -0.10 22.98
CA ASN A 160 -14.41 -1.08 23.83
C ASN A 160 -13.72 -1.34 25.19
N ASN A 161 -12.43 -1.02 25.33
CA ASN A 161 -11.69 -1.17 26.58
C ASN A 161 -11.77 0.07 27.48
N TYR A 162 -12.23 1.22 26.97
CA TYR A 162 -12.51 2.42 27.77
C TYR A 162 -13.98 2.59 28.15
N GLU A 163 -14.87 1.72 27.64
CA GLU A 163 -16.30 1.66 27.97
C GLU A 163 -16.65 0.52 28.95
N LYS A 164 -15.66 -0.03 29.66
CA LYS A 164 -15.82 -0.97 30.79
C LYS A 164 -15.19 -0.40 32.05
#